data_AF-A0A550GKP5-F1
#
_entry.id   AF-A0A550GKP5-F1
#
_cell.length_a   1.000
_cell.length_b   1.000
_cell.length_c   1.000
_cell.angle_alpha   90.00
_cell.angle_beta   90.00
_cell.angle_gamma   90.00
#
_symmetry.space_group_name_H-M   'P 1'
#
loop_
_entity.id
_entity.type
_entity.pdbx_description
1 polymer ?
#
loop_
_entity_poly.entity_id
_entity_poly.type
_entity_poly.pdbx_seq_one_letter_code
_entity_poly.pdbx_strand_id
1 'polypeptide(L)'
;MRKEVMIIKDPEVAKLFADDTRRHILHMLRHQEQSTTDLAKALEKTHSSIIHHLNLLKEAGLVEETRTEKVRNLVQTFYMSTARRFLISYSLGETLDEEGQEIPWQESTVQYIMDALEAFSISVPDENRGKVSRLLNTYFLRDQKAYEEALEQRDEAIKLRRYHGFRIIGLLKHLKLSDDPEFKRVIDELKEVLSSSSSDGSG
;
A
#
# COMPACT_ATOMS: atom_id res chain seq x y z
N MET A 1 -21.24 6.21 -1.59
CA MET A 1 -20.40 6.10 -2.80
C MET A 1 -19.00 5.75 -2.35
N ARG A 2 -18.45 4.63 -2.80
CA ARG A 2 -17.14 4.11 -2.37
C ARG A 2 -16.01 5.09 -2.70
N LYS A 3 -15.09 5.34 -1.75
CA LYS A 3 -13.95 6.25 -1.95
C LYS A 3 -12.93 5.67 -2.93
N GLU A 4 -12.23 6.50 -3.71
CA GLU A 4 -11.13 6.02 -4.56
C GLU A 4 -9.92 5.59 -3.74
N VAL A 5 -9.53 6.44 -2.78
CA VAL A 5 -8.43 6.20 -1.85
C VAL A 5 -8.90 6.60 -0.46
N MET A 6 -8.51 5.83 0.55
CA MET A 6 -8.64 6.15 1.97
C MET A 6 -7.25 6.09 2.60
N ILE A 7 -6.87 7.18 3.27
CA ILE A 7 -5.62 7.26 4.02
C ILE A 7 -5.91 6.75 5.44
N ILE A 8 -5.14 5.77 5.89
CA ILE A 8 -5.22 5.17 7.22
C ILE A 8 -4.20 5.88 8.10
N LYS A 9 -4.71 6.70 9.03
CA LYS A 9 -3.90 7.47 9.99
C LYS A 9 -3.89 6.87 11.39
N ASP A 10 -4.73 5.87 11.65
CA ASP A 10 -4.81 5.17 12.94
C ASP A 10 -3.82 3.99 12.96
N PRO A 11 -2.85 3.95 13.89
CA PRO A 11 -1.92 2.83 14.02
C PRO A 11 -2.60 1.47 14.25
N GLU A 12 -3.69 1.41 15.00
CA GLU A 12 -4.40 0.16 15.28
C GLU A 12 -5.08 -0.40 14.03
N VAL A 13 -5.64 0.49 13.20
CA VAL A 13 -6.16 0.12 11.89
C VAL A 13 -5.03 -0.30 10.94
N ALA A 14 -3.88 0.37 11.00
CA ALA A 14 -2.71 0.02 10.18
C ALA A 14 -2.18 -1.39 10.53
N LYS A 15 -2.17 -1.80 11.80
CA LYS A 15 -1.80 -3.15 12.25
C LYS A 15 -2.66 -4.24 11.61
N LEU A 16 -3.90 -3.96 11.20
CA LEU A 16 -4.73 -4.94 10.49
C LEU A 16 -4.13 -5.35 9.14
N PHE A 17 -3.33 -4.49 8.51
CA PHE A 17 -2.65 -4.82 7.25
C PHE A 17 -1.45 -5.76 7.44
N ALA A 18 -1.04 -6.07 8.68
CA ALA A 18 -0.02 -7.07 9.03
C ALA A 18 -0.38 -8.51 8.66
N ASP A 19 -1.66 -8.80 8.39
CA ASP A 19 -2.14 -10.16 8.11
C ASP A 19 -2.44 -10.36 6.62
N ASP A 20 -1.85 -11.40 6.05
CA ASP A 20 -2.03 -11.76 4.64
C ASP A 20 -3.48 -12.02 4.27
N THR A 21 -4.22 -12.74 5.10
CA THR A 21 -5.62 -13.09 4.82
C THR A 21 -6.46 -11.82 4.74
N ARG A 22 -6.28 -10.88 5.68
CA ARG A 22 -6.98 -9.58 5.66
C ARG A 22 -6.64 -8.78 4.40
N ARG A 23 -5.38 -8.76 3.96
CA ARG A 23 -4.99 -8.09 2.71
C ARG A 23 -5.65 -8.73 1.49
N HIS A 24 -5.71 -10.06 1.43
CA HIS A 24 -6.40 -10.77 0.35
C HIS A 24 -7.90 -10.51 0.35
N ILE A 25 -8.55 -10.51 1.52
CA ILE A 25 -9.97 -10.14 1.65
C ILE A 25 -10.22 -8.73 1.09
N LEU A 26 -9.44 -7.73 1.54
CA LEU A 26 -9.58 -6.35 1.04
C LEU A 26 -9.32 -6.25 -0.47
N HIS A 27 -8.36 -7.03 -1.00
CA HIS A 27 -8.10 -7.10 -2.43
C HIS A 27 -9.30 -7.64 -3.21
N MET A 28 -9.90 -8.75 -2.77
CA MET A 28 -11.07 -9.34 -3.43
C MET A 28 -12.29 -8.39 -3.36
N LEU A 29 -12.56 -7.84 -2.17
CA LEU A 29 -13.68 -6.93 -1.92
C LEU A 29 -13.53 -5.55 -2.58
N ARG A 30 -12.34 -5.20 -3.07
CA ARG A 30 -12.13 -4.04 -3.95
C ARG A 30 -12.78 -4.27 -5.31
N HIS A 31 -12.87 -5.48 -5.84
CA HIS A 31 -13.34 -5.65 -7.22
C HIS A 31 -14.85 -5.80 -7.31
N GLN A 32 -15.43 -6.57 -6.39
CA GLN A 32 -16.86 -6.83 -6.31
C GLN A 32 -17.23 -7.20 -4.88
N GLU A 33 -18.51 -7.11 -4.56
CA GLU A 33 -19.00 -7.65 -3.30
C GLU A 33 -18.91 -9.18 -3.29
N GLN A 34 -18.61 -9.78 -2.14
CA GLN A 34 -18.55 -11.24 -1.98
C GLN A 34 -19.15 -11.66 -0.64
N SER A 35 -19.70 -12.86 -0.61
CA SER A 35 -20.20 -13.44 0.64
C SER A 35 -19.07 -14.02 1.48
N THR A 36 -19.33 -14.22 2.78
CA THR A 36 -18.42 -14.96 3.67
C THR A 36 -18.09 -16.36 3.13
N THR A 37 -19.05 -17.02 2.46
CA THR A 37 -18.85 -18.35 1.87
C THR A 37 -17.94 -18.28 0.65
N ASP A 38 -18.08 -17.26 -0.19
CA ASP A 38 -17.21 -17.08 -1.38
C ASP A 38 -15.77 -16.80 -0.96
N LEU A 39 -15.58 -15.92 0.03
CA LEU A 39 -14.27 -15.61 0.59
C LEU A 39 -13.61 -16.84 1.24
N ALA A 40 -14.38 -17.63 2.01
CA ALA A 40 -13.87 -18.84 2.64
C ALA A 40 -13.37 -19.86 1.62
N LYS A 41 -14.13 -20.04 0.52
CA LYS A 41 -13.73 -20.93 -0.58
C LYS A 41 -12.49 -20.41 -1.31
N ALA A 42 -12.48 -19.13 -1.68
CA ALA A 42 -11.41 -18.55 -2.48
C ALA A 42 -10.07 -18.46 -1.74
N LEU A 43 -10.11 -18.30 -0.41
CA LEU A 43 -8.91 -18.21 0.43
C LEU A 43 -8.55 -19.53 1.10
N GLU A 44 -9.29 -20.60 0.82
CA GLU A 44 -9.12 -21.93 1.44
C GLU A 44 -9.09 -21.86 2.98
N LYS A 45 -9.97 -21.03 3.56
CA LYS A 45 -10.11 -20.81 5.01
C LYS A 45 -11.46 -21.30 5.52
N THR A 46 -11.53 -21.52 6.83
CA THR A 46 -12.80 -21.85 7.49
C THR A 46 -13.74 -20.64 7.51
N HIS A 47 -15.05 -20.89 7.50
CA HIS A 47 -16.06 -19.83 7.58
C HIS A 47 -15.91 -18.99 8.85
N SER A 48 -15.58 -19.62 9.99
CA SER A 48 -15.33 -18.94 11.26
C SER A 48 -14.13 -17.97 11.18
N SER A 49 -13.03 -18.40 10.55
CA SER A 49 -11.86 -17.55 10.34
C SER A 49 -12.20 -16.33 9.48
N ILE A 50 -12.94 -16.50 8.39
CA ILE A 50 -13.36 -15.36 7.55
C ILE A 50 -14.28 -14.40 8.30
N ILE A 51 -15.24 -14.90 9.10
CA ILE A 51 -16.08 -14.04 9.94
C ILE A 51 -15.21 -13.19 10.87
N HIS A 52 -14.24 -13.80 11.54
CA HIS A 52 -13.34 -13.09 12.44
C HIS A 52 -12.58 -11.96 11.72
N HIS A 53 -12.01 -12.24 10.54
CA HIS A 53 -11.33 -11.21 9.75
C HIS A 53 -12.28 -10.11 9.27
N LEU A 54 -13.49 -10.46 8.81
CA LEU A 54 -14.49 -9.50 8.35
C LEU A 54 -14.97 -8.59 9.50
N ASN A 55 -15.15 -9.13 10.71
CA ASN A 55 -15.55 -8.33 11.87
C ASN A 55 -14.49 -7.28 12.21
N LEU A 56 -13.22 -7.68 12.30
CA LEU A 56 -12.11 -6.74 12.55
C LEU A 56 -12.03 -5.65 11.47
N LEU A 57 -12.15 -6.04 10.19
CA LEU A 57 -12.12 -5.09 9.07
C LEU A 57 -13.34 -4.17 9.06
N LYS A 58 -14.51 -4.66 9.49
CA LYS A 58 -15.76 -3.89 9.55
C LYS A 58 -15.74 -2.89 10.69
N GLU A 59 -15.27 -3.32 11.87
CA GLU A 59 -15.07 -2.45 13.04
C GLU A 59 -14.09 -1.30 12.72
N ALA A 60 -13.04 -1.59 11.94
CA ALA A 60 -12.10 -0.60 11.43
C ALA A 60 -12.63 0.24 10.24
N GLY A 61 -13.86 0.01 9.78
CA GLY A 61 -14.47 0.74 8.66
C GLY A 61 -13.84 0.47 7.28
N LEU A 62 -13.08 -0.63 7.13
CA LEU A 62 -12.41 -1.02 5.89
C LEU A 62 -13.33 -1.82 4.95
N VAL A 63 -14.37 -2.45 5.51
CA VAL A 63 -15.43 -3.17 4.77
C VAL A 63 -16.80 -2.82 5.32
N GLU A 64 -17.81 -2.94 4.48
CA GLU A 64 -19.22 -2.76 4.83
C GLU A 64 -20.06 -3.92 4.33
N GLU A 65 -21.15 -4.23 5.03
CA GLU A 65 -22.17 -5.16 4.54
C GLU A 65 -23.02 -4.45 3.49
N THR A 66 -23.14 -5.03 2.31
CA THR A 66 -23.87 -4.41 1.20
C THR A 66 -25.29 -4.93 1.07
N ARG A 67 -25.48 -6.23 1.29
CA ARG A 67 -26.78 -6.91 1.18
C ARG A 67 -26.75 -8.27 1.87
N THR A 68 -27.94 -8.79 2.14
CA THR A 68 -28.14 -10.12 2.67
C THR A 68 -29.10 -10.89 1.77
N GLU A 69 -28.76 -12.13 1.44
CA GLU A 69 -29.56 -13.02 0.62
C GLU A 69 -29.87 -14.32 1.34
N LYS A 70 -31.07 -14.84 1.12
CA LYS A 70 -31.45 -16.18 1.59
C LYS A 70 -31.34 -17.16 0.43
N VAL A 71 -30.36 -18.04 0.49
CA VAL A 71 -30.15 -19.11 -0.50
C VAL A 71 -30.53 -20.43 0.16
N ARG A 72 -31.67 -21.00 -0.24
CA ARG A 72 -32.30 -22.15 0.42
C ARG A 72 -32.56 -21.85 1.91
N ASN A 73 -31.84 -22.51 2.81
CA ASN A 73 -31.93 -22.34 4.27
C ASN A 73 -30.75 -21.55 4.86
N LEU A 74 -29.82 -21.05 4.03
CA LEU A 74 -28.66 -20.28 4.48
C LEU A 74 -28.87 -18.78 4.22
N VAL A 75 -28.68 -17.98 5.25
CA VAL A 75 -28.59 -16.51 5.14
C VAL A 75 -27.12 -16.17 4.84
N GLN A 76 -26.89 -15.50 3.72
CA GLN A 76 -25.57 -15.06 3.27
C GLN A 76 -25.50 -13.54 3.27
N THR A 77 -24.53 -12.99 4.00
CA THR A 77 -24.21 -11.57 3.99
C THR A 77 -23.09 -11.31 2.99
N PHE A 78 -23.26 -10.30 2.15
CA PHE A 78 -22.27 -9.82 1.19
C PHE A 78 -21.57 -8.60 1.74
N TYR A 79 -20.27 -8.51 1.48
CA TYR A 79 -19.39 -7.45 1.94
C TYR A 79 -18.74 -6.76 0.75
N MET A 80 -18.42 -5.47 0.88
CA MET A 80 -17.57 -4.75 -0.07
C MET A 80 -16.57 -3.88 0.70
N SER A 81 -15.44 -3.57 0.07
CA SER A 81 -14.50 -2.61 0.63
C SER A 81 -15.02 -1.17 0.54
N THR A 82 -14.84 -0.38 1.61
CA THR A 82 -15.30 1.02 1.71
C THR A 82 -14.49 2.00 0.84
N ALA A 83 -13.30 1.58 0.40
CA ALA A 83 -12.46 2.32 -0.53
C ALA A 83 -11.98 1.42 -1.67
N ARG A 84 -11.52 1.99 -2.80
CA ARG A 84 -10.76 1.22 -3.77
C ARG A 84 -9.37 0.97 -3.22
N ARG A 85 -8.63 1.98 -2.79
CA ARG A 85 -7.29 1.80 -2.22
C ARG A 85 -7.24 2.25 -0.78
N PHE A 86 -6.55 1.49 0.06
CA PHE A 86 -6.10 1.93 1.37
C PHE A 86 -4.63 2.29 1.25
N LEU A 87 -4.26 3.42 1.84
CA LEU A 87 -2.89 3.88 1.92
C LEU A 87 -2.60 4.13 3.40
N ILE A 88 -1.63 3.43 3.97
CA ILE A 88 -1.17 3.68 5.34
C ILE A 88 -0.46 5.03 5.31
N SER A 89 -0.73 5.94 6.24
CA SER A 89 -0.14 7.28 6.29
C SER A 89 1.39 7.23 6.45
N TYR A 90 2.11 8.13 5.78
CA TYR A 90 3.57 8.23 5.90
C TYR A 90 3.98 8.56 7.35
N SER A 91 3.14 9.34 8.05
CA SER A 91 3.35 9.72 9.44
C SER A 91 3.32 8.53 10.41
N LEU A 92 2.64 7.44 10.05
CA LEU A 92 2.67 6.21 10.84
C LEU A 92 4.00 5.48 10.69
N GLY A 93 4.71 5.69 9.58
CA GLY A 93 6.09 5.25 9.42
C GLY A 93 7.09 6.12 10.19
N GLU A 94 6.73 7.36 10.55
CA GLU A 94 7.54 8.30 11.36
C GLU A 94 7.31 8.18 12.89
N THR A 95 6.26 7.47 13.33
CA THR A 95 5.94 7.26 14.76
C THR A 95 6.42 5.89 15.26
N LEU A 96 7.19 5.15 14.44
CA LEU A 96 7.64 3.78 14.72
C LEU A 96 9.16 3.77 14.86
N ASP A 97 9.61 4.57 15.82
CA ASP A 97 11.03 4.82 16.10
C ASP A 97 11.32 4.92 17.61
N GLU A 98 10.30 4.92 18.48
CA GLU A 98 10.49 5.00 19.94
C GLU A 98 10.41 3.63 20.64
N GLU A 99 9.76 2.63 20.02
CA GLU A 99 9.59 1.28 20.57
C GLU A 99 10.05 0.15 19.63
N GLY A 100 10.67 0.50 18.48
CA GLY A 100 11.45 -0.44 17.66
C GLY A 100 10.66 -1.57 16.97
N GLN A 101 9.35 -1.42 16.73
CA GLN A 101 8.59 -2.38 15.94
C GLN A 101 8.39 -1.86 14.51
N GLU A 102 9.23 -2.36 13.59
CA GLU A 102 9.11 -2.13 12.15
C GLU A 102 7.74 -2.58 11.62
N ILE A 103 7.21 -1.85 10.63
CA ILE A 103 6.11 -2.35 9.81
C ILE A 103 6.67 -3.54 9.00
N PRO A 104 6.26 -4.80 9.25
CA PRO A 104 6.94 -5.99 8.73
C PRO A 104 6.98 -6.11 7.19
N TRP A 105 6.20 -5.28 6.50
CA TRP A 105 6.09 -5.29 5.05
C TRP A 105 7.11 -4.39 4.34
N GLN A 106 7.74 -3.43 5.03
CA GLN A 106 8.57 -2.43 4.36
C GLN A 106 9.99 -2.94 4.12
N GLU A 107 10.60 -3.59 5.12
CA GLU A 107 11.95 -4.16 5.00
C GLU A 107 12.00 -5.31 3.96
N SER A 108 11.04 -6.23 4.03
CA SER A 108 10.90 -7.32 3.05
C SER A 108 10.66 -6.81 1.62
N THR A 109 9.94 -5.68 1.46
CA THR A 109 9.72 -5.05 0.16
C THR A 109 10.99 -4.40 -0.38
N VAL A 110 11.73 -3.65 0.43
CA VAL A 110 12.97 -2.99 0.00
C VAL A 110 14.02 -4.02 -0.40
N GLN A 111 14.16 -5.10 0.38
CA GLN A 111 15.04 -6.21 0.06
C GLN A 111 14.64 -6.88 -1.26
N TYR A 112 13.36 -7.20 -1.45
CA TYR A 112 12.86 -7.76 -2.71
C TYR A 112 13.11 -6.82 -3.90
N ILE A 113 12.93 -5.50 -3.73
CA ILE A 113 13.21 -4.53 -4.80
C ILE A 113 14.69 -4.56 -5.17
N MET A 114 15.59 -4.53 -4.19
CA MET A 114 17.03 -4.60 -4.45
C MET A 114 17.42 -5.88 -5.21
N ASP A 115 16.78 -7.00 -4.89
CA ASP A 115 17.02 -8.27 -5.60
C ASP A 115 16.38 -8.27 -7.00
N ALA A 116 15.17 -7.71 -7.14
CA ALA A 116 14.44 -7.64 -8.40
C ALA A 116 15.01 -6.62 -9.40
N LEU A 117 15.91 -5.72 -8.96
CA LEU A 117 16.67 -4.84 -9.86
C LEU A 117 17.52 -5.64 -10.85
N GLU A 118 17.90 -6.88 -10.52
CA GLU A 118 18.62 -7.78 -11.45
C GLU A 118 17.81 -8.05 -12.73
N ALA A 119 16.47 -8.07 -12.65
CA ALA A 119 15.59 -8.20 -13.82
C ALA A 119 15.72 -7.03 -14.81
N PHE A 120 16.32 -5.92 -14.37
CA PHE A 120 16.62 -4.73 -15.17
C PHE A 120 18.13 -4.59 -15.43
N SER A 121 18.92 -5.64 -15.21
CA SER A 121 20.39 -5.66 -15.33
C SER A 121 21.09 -4.67 -14.38
N ILE A 122 20.49 -4.40 -13.22
CA ILE A 122 21.06 -3.56 -12.17
C ILE A 122 21.35 -4.46 -10.97
N SER A 123 22.64 -4.68 -10.69
CA SER A 123 23.05 -5.40 -9.48
C SER A 123 23.25 -4.42 -8.32
N VAL A 124 22.95 -4.85 -7.09
CA VAL A 124 23.26 -4.10 -5.87
C VAL A 124 24.29 -4.90 -5.08
N PRO A 125 25.59 -4.56 -5.17
CA PRO A 125 26.65 -5.24 -4.43
C PRO A 125 26.40 -5.21 -2.92
N ASP A 126 26.79 -6.27 -2.20
CA ASP A 126 26.55 -6.44 -0.77
C ASP A 126 27.04 -5.25 0.07
N GLU A 127 28.19 -4.67 -0.31
CA GLU A 127 28.74 -3.48 0.34
C GLU A 127 27.84 -2.24 0.22
N ASN A 128 27.02 -2.16 -0.83
CA ASN A 128 26.13 -1.05 -1.11
C ASN A 128 24.70 -1.28 -0.61
N ARG A 129 24.29 -2.53 -0.32
CA ARG A 129 22.91 -2.86 0.08
C ARG A 129 22.40 -2.05 1.26
N GLY A 130 23.24 -1.85 2.28
CA GLY A 130 22.87 -1.02 3.44
C GLY A 130 22.61 0.44 3.06
N LYS A 131 23.40 1.01 2.15
CA LYS A 131 23.20 2.39 1.65
C LYS A 131 21.95 2.47 0.77
N VAL A 132 21.79 1.54 -0.18
CA VAL A 132 20.63 1.50 -1.10
C VAL A 132 19.33 1.30 -0.32
N SER A 133 19.31 0.43 0.69
CA SER A 133 18.14 0.25 1.56
C SER A 133 17.71 1.56 2.23
N ARG A 134 18.63 2.30 2.85
CA ARG A 134 18.32 3.61 3.47
C ARG A 134 17.82 4.63 2.46
N LEU A 135 18.43 4.68 1.27
CA LEU A 135 18.02 5.59 0.20
C LEU A 135 16.63 5.24 -0.33
N LEU A 136 16.33 3.95 -0.55
CA LEU A 136 15.01 3.49 -0.99
C LEU A 136 13.94 3.77 0.07
N ASN A 137 14.21 3.51 1.34
CA ASN A 137 13.29 3.87 2.43
C ASN A 137 12.98 5.36 2.44
N THR A 138 14.02 6.20 2.34
CA THR A 138 13.84 7.66 2.26
C THR A 138 13.05 8.06 1.01
N TYR A 139 13.37 7.48 -0.15
CA TYR A 139 12.65 7.69 -1.39
C TYR A 139 11.16 7.37 -1.25
N PHE A 140 10.81 6.19 -0.72
CA PHE A 140 9.43 5.77 -0.54
C PHE A 140 8.67 6.67 0.44
N LEU A 141 9.29 7.03 1.56
CA LEU A 141 8.69 7.94 2.54
C LEU A 141 8.34 9.28 1.90
N ARG A 142 9.27 9.87 1.14
CA ARG A 142 9.08 11.17 0.47
C ARG A 142 8.06 11.09 -0.65
N ASP A 143 8.12 10.04 -1.47
CA ASP A 143 7.14 9.80 -2.55
C ASP A 143 5.72 9.68 -1.99
N GLN A 144 5.58 8.94 -0.89
CA GLN A 144 4.32 8.73 -0.23
C GLN A 144 3.77 10.00 0.43
N LYS A 145 4.61 10.76 1.16
CA LYS A 145 4.24 12.06 1.72
C LYS A 145 3.72 13.01 0.65
N ALA A 146 4.45 13.16 -0.46
CA ALA A 146 4.04 14.04 -1.55
C ALA A 146 2.71 13.57 -2.20
N TYR A 147 2.48 12.26 -2.28
CA TYR A 147 1.23 11.69 -2.79
C TYR A 147 0.05 11.96 -1.85
N GLU A 148 0.25 11.81 -0.53
CA GLU A 148 -0.76 12.09 0.50
C GLU A 148 -1.14 13.57 0.52
N GLU A 149 -0.15 14.48 0.54
CA GLU A 149 -0.43 15.91 0.49
C GLU A 149 -1.18 16.32 -0.79
N ALA A 150 -0.84 15.71 -1.94
CA ALA A 150 -1.55 15.96 -3.19
C ALA A 150 -3.00 15.42 -3.17
N LEU A 151 -3.23 14.32 -2.46
CA LEU A 151 -4.58 13.78 -2.23
C LEU A 151 -5.40 14.67 -1.30
N GLU A 152 -4.81 15.19 -0.23
CA GLU A 152 -5.50 16.03 0.76
C GLU A 152 -5.88 17.41 0.21
N GLN A 153 -5.14 17.92 -0.78
CA GLN A 153 -5.49 19.15 -1.51
C GLN A 153 -6.73 19.01 -2.40
N ARG A 154 -7.25 17.78 -2.59
CA ARG A 154 -8.36 17.53 -3.49
C ARG A 154 -9.68 18.04 -2.89
N ASP A 155 -10.32 18.96 -3.60
CA ASP A 155 -11.72 19.29 -3.37
C ASP A 155 -12.63 18.13 -3.84
N GLU A 156 -13.27 17.45 -2.89
CA GLU A 156 -14.18 16.34 -3.19
C GLU A 156 -15.47 16.79 -3.90
N ALA A 157 -15.82 18.09 -3.85
CA ALA A 157 -16.97 18.64 -4.58
C ALA A 157 -16.75 18.57 -6.10
N ILE A 158 -15.49 18.58 -6.56
CA ILE A 158 -15.15 18.48 -7.97
C ILE A 158 -15.12 17.00 -8.39
N LYS A 159 -16.14 16.60 -9.17
CA LYS A 159 -16.22 15.25 -9.73
C LYS A 159 -15.16 15.04 -10.81
N LEU A 160 -14.15 14.23 -10.49
CA LEU A 160 -13.14 13.76 -11.44
C LEU A 160 -13.40 12.31 -11.83
N ARG A 161 -13.23 12.00 -13.12
CA ARG A 161 -13.13 10.60 -13.55
C ARG A 161 -11.85 10.01 -12.96
N ARG A 162 -11.91 8.75 -12.55
CA ARG A 162 -10.84 8.01 -11.88
C ARG A 162 -9.46 8.17 -12.53
N TYR A 163 -9.38 7.96 -13.85
CA TYR A 163 -8.12 8.07 -14.59
C TYR A 163 -7.50 9.48 -14.50
N HIS A 164 -8.31 10.53 -14.69
CA HIS A 164 -7.83 11.91 -14.62
C HIS A 164 -7.41 12.29 -13.21
N GLY A 165 -8.18 11.89 -12.19
CA GLY A 165 -7.79 12.11 -10.79
C GLY A 165 -6.41 11.51 -10.50
N PHE A 166 -6.19 10.26 -10.89
CA PHE A 166 -4.89 9.59 -10.73
C PHE A 166 -3.75 10.33 -11.44
N ARG A 167 -3.97 10.82 -12.68
CA ARG A 167 -2.95 11.56 -13.43
C ARG A 167 -2.64 12.93 -12.81
N ILE A 168 -3.65 13.65 -12.32
CA ILE A 168 -3.48 14.95 -11.67
C ILE A 168 -2.70 14.79 -10.37
N ILE A 169 -3.09 13.83 -9.51
CA ILE A 169 -2.37 13.54 -8.26
C ILE A 169 -0.91 13.18 -8.56
N GLY A 170 -0.66 12.35 -9.58
CA GLY A 170 0.70 12.00 -10.00
C GLY A 170 1.52 13.23 -10.43
N LEU A 171 0.94 14.14 -11.20
CA LEU A 171 1.60 15.39 -11.60
C LEU A 171 1.92 16.27 -10.37
N LEU A 172 0.94 16.51 -9.50
CA LEU A 172 1.12 17.33 -8.30
C LEU A 172 2.18 16.74 -7.35
N LYS A 173 2.18 15.40 -7.19
CA LYS A 173 3.24 14.68 -6.48
C LYS A 173 4.61 15.00 -7.07
N HIS A 174 4.78 14.86 -8.38
CA HIS A 174 6.08 15.12 -9.03
C HIS A 174 6.51 16.59 -8.89
N LEU A 175 5.59 17.55 -8.98
CA LEU A 175 5.90 18.96 -8.74
C LEU A 175 6.41 19.18 -7.31
N LYS A 176 5.72 18.62 -6.30
CA LYS A 176 6.16 18.69 -4.90
C LYS A 176 7.54 18.07 -4.70
N LEU A 177 7.77 16.86 -5.22
CA LEU A 177 9.06 16.18 -5.13
C LEU A 177 10.18 16.95 -5.85
N SER A 178 9.84 17.66 -6.93
CA SER A 178 10.79 18.50 -7.66
C SER A 178 11.21 19.75 -6.88
N ASP A 179 10.50 20.11 -5.80
CA ASP A 179 10.89 21.19 -4.90
C ASP A 179 11.56 20.66 -3.61
N ASP A 180 11.48 19.35 -3.32
CA ASP A 180 12.06 18.72 -2.14
C ASP A 180 13.59 18.51 -2.31
N PRO A 181 14.45 19.24 -1.56
CA PRO A 181 15.90 19.12 -1.69
C PRO A 181 16.44 17.78 -1.21
N GLU A 182 15.79 17.13 -0.24
CA GLU A 182 16.20 15.84 0.28
C GLU A 182 15.86 14.73 -0.71
N PHE A 183 14.68 14.80 -1.34
CA PHE A 183 14.32 13.88 -2.41
C PHE A 183 15.31 13.97 -3.58
N LYS A 184 15.70 15.18 -4.00
CA LYS A 184 16.72 15.38 -5.03
C LYS A 184 18.05 14.71 -4.67
N ARG A 185 18.54 14.95 -3.44
CA ARG A 185 19.76 14.31 -2.93
C ARG A 185 19.66 12.78 -2.99
N VAL A 186 18.55 12.21 -2.52
CA VAL A 186 18.33 10.75 -2.53
C VAL A 186 18.36 10.19 -3.95
N ILE A 187 17.70 10.86 -4.90
CA ILE A 187 17.69 10.46 -6.30
C ILE A 187 19.10 10.50 -6.90
N ASP A 188 19.88 11.53 -6.61
CA ASP A 188 21.23 11.66 -7.14
C ASP A 188 22.18 10.61 -6.55
N GLU A 189 22.08 10.33 -5.24
CA GLU A 189 22.83 9.24 -4.61
C GLU A 189 22.43 7.84 -5.11
N LEU A 190 21.13 7.61 -5.37
CA LEU A 190 20.66 6.36 -5.98
C LEU A 190 21.21 6.19 -7.39
N LYS A 191 21.22 7.26 -8.21
CA LYS A 191 21.82 7.22 -9.55
C LYS A 191 23.30 6.84 -9.47
N GLU A 192 24.05 7.46 -8.56
CA GLU A 192 25.50 7.20 -8.41
C GLU A 192 25.76 5.74 -8.03
N VAL A 193 25.08 5.24 -7.01
CA VAL A 193 25.30 3.87 -6.49
C VAL A 193 24.83 2.80 -7.47
N LEU A 194 23.69 3.01 -8.15
CA LEU A 194 23.17 2.02 -9.10
C LEU A 194 23.88 2.04 -10.46
N SER A 195 24.38 3.20 -10.91
CA SER A 195 25.14 3.28 -12.16
C SER A 195 26.53 2.65 -12.03
N SER A 196 27.15 2.76 -10.85
CA SER A 196 28.46 2.16 -10.57
C SER A 196 28.45 0.63 -10.60
N SER A 197 27.28 0.02 -10.41
CA SER A 197 27.09 -1.44 -10.44
C SER A 197 26.71 -1.99 -11.82
N SER A 198 26.50 -1.12 -12.81
CA SER A 198 26.07 -1.51 -14.17
C SER A 198 27.24 -1.84 -15.11
N SER A 199 28.48 -1.49 -14.73
CA SER A 199 29.66 -1.53 -15.59
C SER A 199 30.42 -2.86 -15.61
N ASP A 200 30.08 -3.83 -14.74
CA ASP A 200 30.88 -5.07 -14.60
C ASP A 200 30.37 -6.26 -15.44
N GLY A 201 29.38 -6.04 -16.31
CA GLY A 201 28.76 -7.08 -17.14
C GLY A 201 29.18 -7.14 -18.61
N SER A 202 30.21 -6.40 -19.02
CA SER A 202 30.71 -6.38 -20.42
C SER A 202 32.15 -6.86 -20.50
N GLY A 203 32.35 -8.18 -20.40
CA GLY A 203 33.64 -8.86 -20.61
C GLY A 203 33.43 -10.21 -21.27
#